data_AF-A0A6C1S6F0-F1
#
_entry.id   AF-A0A6C1S6F0-F1
#
_cell.length_a   1.000
_cell.length_b   1.000
_cell.length_c   1.000
_cell.angle_alpha   90.00
_cell.angle_beta   90.00
_cell.angle_gamma   90.00
#
_symmetry.space_group_name_H-M   'P 1'
#
loop_
_entity.id
_entity.type
_entity.pdbx_description
1 polymer ?
#
loop_
_entity_poly.entity_id
_entity_poly.type
_entity_poly.pdbx_seq_one_letter_code
_entity_poly.pdbx_strand_id
1 'polypeptide(L)'
;MKNFSRLTFTALLTAANFLIAPGNLFSQVADSITDIRDGRKYHAVQIGDQLWLKQNLRADRYLNNDPIPTGLDNTQWAETTEGAFAIYPHTSIDG
;
A
#
# COMPACT_ATOMS: atom_id res chain seq x y z
N MET A 1 -11.72 18.06 7.60
CA MET A 1 -10.35 17.53 7.35
C MET A 1 -10.38 16.06 7.75
N LYS A 2 -10.34 15.13 6.79
CA LYS A 2 -10.61 13.70 7.04
C LYS A 2 -9.43 13.09 7.83
N ASN A 3 -9.70 12.60 9.03
CA ASN A 3 -8.74 11.87 9.85
C ASN A 3 -8.45 10.52 9.21
N PHE A 4 -7.28 10.37 8.60
CA PHE A 4 -6.77 9.07 8.16
C PHE A 4 -5.92 8.46 9.28
N SER A 5 -6.40 7.35 9.82
CA SER A 5 -5.76 6.60 10.90
C SER A 5 -4.32 6.21 10.54
N ARG A 6 -3.40 6.45 11.47
CA ARG A 6 -1.95 6.24 11.34
C ARG A 6 -1.63 4.75 11.17
N LEU A 7 -1.28 4.32 9.97
CA LEU A 7 -0.53 3.08 9.73
C LEU A 7 0.92 3.48 9.45
N THR A 8 1.78 3.41 10.45
CA THR A 8 3.22 3.67 10.30
C THR A 8 3.86 2.53 9.51
N PHE A 9 4.11 2.75 8.21
CA PHE A 9 4.93 1.89 7.38
C PHE A 9 6.36 2.46 7.38
N THR A 10 7.23 1.93 8.23
CA THR A 10 8.65 2.29 8.24
C THR A 10 9.34 1.58 7.08
N ALA A 11 9.43 2.24 5.92
CA ALA A 11 10.30 1.80 4.84
C ALA A 11 11.74 2.24 5.14
N LEU A 12 12.64 1.29 5.37
CA LEU A 12 14.09 1.54 5.36
C LEU A 12 14.50 1.93 3.94
N LEU A 13 14.70 3.23 3.70
CA LEU A 13 15.29 3.72 2.46
C LEU A 13 16.82 3.63 2.61
N THR A 14 17.44 2.59 2.03
CA THR A 14 18.91 2.51 1.97
C THR A 14 19.40 3.60 1.03
N ALA A 15 20.24 4.49 1.57
CA ALA A 15 20.77 5.65 0.88
C ALA A 15 21.54 5.27 -0.40
N ALA A 16 21.10 5.82 -1.54
CA ALA A 16 21.92 5.93 -2.73
C ALA A 16 22.41 7.38 -2.84
N ASN A 17 23.35 7.78 -1.99
CA ASN A 17 24.11 9.01 -2.17
C ASN A 17 25.13 8.77 -3.30
N PHE A 18 24.73 8.91 -4.55
CA PHE A 18 25.69 9.04 -5.64
C PHE A 18 25.98 10.53 -5.86
N LEU A 19 27.26 10.93 -5.74
CA LEU A 19 27.72 12.31 -5.90
C LEU A 19 27.20 12.92 -7.22
N ILE A 20 26.48 14.04 -7.14
CA ILE A 20 26.23 14.90 -8.31
C ILE A 20 26.65 16.33 -7.95
N ALA A 21 27.32 16.97 -8.91
CA ALA A 21 27.94 18.30 -8.89
C ALA A 21 27.18 19.41 -8.09
N PRO A 22 27.88 20.47 -7.63
CA PRO A 22 27.25 21.58 -6.93
C PRO A 22 26.26 22.28 -7.87
N GLY A 23 24.97 21.96 -7.72
CA GLY A 23 23.91 22.51 -8.55
C GLY A 23 22.63 21.69 -8.62
N ASN A 24 22.66 20.39 -8.30
CA ASN A 24 21.44 19.58 -8.25
C ASN A 24 21.19 19.09 -6.82
N LEU A 25 20.38 19.86 -6.09
CA LEU A 25 19.75 19.40 -4.85
C LEU A 25 18.75 18.30 -5.23
N PHE A 26 19.09 17.05 -4.95
CA PHE A 26 18.28 15.88 -5.25
C PHE A 26 16.81 16.08 -4.85
N SER A 27 15.93 16.24 -5.84
CA SER A 27 14.52 15.90 -5.69
C SER A 27 14.30 14.58 -6.41
N GLN A 28 14.95 13.51 -5.93
CA GLN A 28 14.51 12.16 -6.28
C GLN A 28 13.35 11.80 -5.35
N VAL A 29 12.27 12.58 -5.43
CA VAL A 29 10.97 12.07 -5.01
C VAL A 29 10.71 10.92 -5.98
N ALA A 30 10.67 9.68 -5.48
CA ALA A 30 10.28 8.56 -6.30
C ALA A 30 8.86 8.81 -6.80
N ASP A 31 8.70 9.18 -8.08
CA ASP A 31 7.40 9.48 -8.69
C ASP A 31 6.42 8.31 -8.58
N SER A 32 6.97 7.10 -8.39
CA SER A 32 6.20 5.90 -8.09
C SER A 32 6.97 4.89 -7.25
N ILE A 33 6.23 4.18 -6.40
CA ILE A 33 6.66 2.99 -5.66
C ILE A 33 6.11 1.77 -6.41
N THR A 34 6.96 0.78 -6.67
CA THR A 34 6.52 -0.51 -7.26
C THR A 34 6.25 -1.49 -6.14
N ASP A 35 5.05 -2.07 -6.09
CA ASP A 35 4.72 -3.15 -5.17
C ASP A 35 5.44 -4.42 -5.63
N ILE A 36 6.30 -4.94 -4.75
CA ILE A 36 7.12 -6.13 -5.02
C ILE A 36 6.30 -7.41 -5.14
N ARG A 37 5.04 -7.41 -4.68
CA ARG A 37 4.18 -8.59 -4.70
C ARG A 37 3.59 -8.86 -6.08
N ASP A 38 3.28 -7.79 -6.83
CA ASP A 38 2.52 -7.89 -8.08
C ASP A 38 3.04 -6.95 -9.20
N GLY A 39 4.08 -6.16 -8.94
CA GLY A 39 4.66 -5.22 -9.88
C GLY A 39 3.82 -3.97 -10.13
N ARG A 40 2.72 -3.75 -9.41
CA ARG A 40 1.87 -2.56 -9.58
C ARG A 40 2.61 -1.31 -9.13
N LYS A 41 2.54 -0.25 -9.93
CA LYS A 41 3.15 1.04 -9.62
C LYS A 41 2.13 1.97 -8.98
N TYR A 42 2.49 2.56 -7.85
CA TYR A 42 1.69 3.52 -7.10
C TYR A 42 2.41 4.86 -7.07
N HIS A 43 1.72 5.92 -7.44
CA HIS A 43 2.33 7.24 -7.42
C HIS A 43 2.49 7.73 -5.99
N ALA A 44 3.57 8.46 -5.73
CA ALA A 44 3.82 9.02 -4.42
C ALA A 44 3.91 10.55 -4.48
N VAL A 45 3.52 11.20 -3.39
CA VAL A 45 3.56 12.65 -3.21
C VAL A 45 4.22 12.97 -1.89
N GLN A 46 5.15 13.92 -1.90
CA GLN A 46 5.77 14.40 -0.68
C GLN A 46 4.84 15.40 0.03
N ILE A 47 4.60 15.20 1.32
CA ILE A 47 3.87 16.11 2.20
C ILE A 47 4.73 16.34 3.44
N GLY A 48 5.27 17.56 3.57
CA GLY A 48 6.31 17.85 4.55
C GLY A 48 7.55 16.99 4.31
N ASP A 49 7.98 16.26 5.35
CA ASP A 49 9.16 15.38 5.29
C ASP A 49 8.80 13.91 5.00
N GLN A 50 7.53 13.61 4.69
CA GLN A 50 7.05 12.25 4.46
C GLN A 50 6.58 12.05 3.03
N LEU A 51 6.82 10.85 2.49
CA LEU A 51 6.33 10.42 1.18
C LEU A 51 5.05 9.60 1.36
N TRP A 52 3.96 10.03 0.72
CA TRP A 52 2.64 9.42 0.80
C TRP A 52 2.23 8.79 -0.52
N LEU A 53 1.56 7.65 -0.50
CA LEU A 53 0.94 7.11 -1.70
C LEU A 53 -0.27 7.97 -2.11
N LYS A 54 -0.35 8.32 -3.40
CA LYS A 54 -1.48 9.05 -3.99
C LYS A 54 -2.72 8.17 -4.16
N GLN A 55 -2.54 6.85 -4.09
CA GLN A 55 -3.61 5.85 -4.19
C GLN A 55 -3.50 4.82 -3.07
N ASN A 56 -4.63 4.22 -2.70
CA ASN A 56 -4.62 3.07 -1.78
C ASN A 56 -3.90 1.88 -2.41
N LEU A 57 -3.10 1.20 -1.58
CA LEU A 57 -2.45 -0.06 -1.94
C LEU A 57 -3.51 -1.14 -2.21
N ARG A 58 -3.33 -1.92 -3.29
CA ARG A 58 -4.22 -3.05 -3.60
C ARG A 58 -3.55 -4.34 -3.15
N ALA A 59 -3.81 -4.74 -1.91
CA ALA A 59 -3.30 -5.97 -1.34
C ALA A 59 -4.29 -7.11 -1.57
N ASP A 60 -4.02 -7.99 -2.53
CA ASP A 60 -4.78 -9.23 -2.79
C ASP A 60 -3.97 -10.51 -2.51
N ARG A 61 -2.71 -10.35 -2.09
CA ARG A 61 -1.76 -11.43 -1.81
C ARG A 61 -0.75 -11.04 -0.74
N TYR A 62 -0.18 -12.06 -0.11
CA TYR A 62 0.93 -11.97 0.83
C TYR A 62 2.28 -11.75 0.11
N LEU A 63 3.33 -11.46 0.87
CA LEU A 63 4.68 -11.25 0.33
C LEU A 63 5.30 -12.52 -0.26
N ASN A 64 4.91 -13.69 0.25
CA ASN A 64 5.26 -14.99 -0.32
C ASN A 64 4.43 -15.34 -1.58
N ASN A 65 3.64 -14.38 -2.09
CA ASN A 65 2.81 -14.49 -3.28
C ASN A 65 1.52 -15.32 -3.12
N ASP A 66 1.23 -15.84 -1.92
CA ASP A 66 -0.03 -16.55 -1.66
C ASP A 66 -1.22 -15.58 -1.69
N PRO A 67 -2.35 -15.92 -2.34
CA PRO A 67 -3.52 -15.07 -2.38
C PRO A 67 -4.15 -14.93 -0.98
N ILE A 68 -4.68 -13.75 -0.66
CA ILE A 68 -5.48 -13.57 0.55
C ILE A 68 -6.91 -14.06 0.22
N PRO A 69 -7.45 -15.07 0.93
CA PRO A 69 -8.79 -15.58 0.67
C PRO A 69 -9.88 -14.50 0.73
N THR A 70 -10.89 -14.64 -0.12
CA THR A 70 -12.06 -13.77 -0.18
C THR A 70 -13.29 -14.55 -0.65
N GLY A 71 -14.49 -13.99 -0.47
CA GLY A 71 -15.74 -14.63 -0.89
C GLY A 71 -16.12 -15.85 -0.05
N LEU A 72 -15.63 -15.93 1.20
CA LEU A 72 -15.98 -17.02 2.12
C LEU A 72 -17.44 -16.89 2.57
N ASP A 73 -18.13 -18.03 2.67
CA ASP A 73 -19.46 -18.12 3.29
C ASP A 73 -19.37 -18.15 4.83
N ASN A 74 -20.52 -18.14 5.51
CA ASN A 74 -20.57 -18.09 6.98
C ASN A 74 -19.88 -19.29 7.66
N THR A 75 -19.96 -20.48 7.06
CA THR A 75 -19.33 -21.69 7.60
C THR A 75 -17.83 -21.61 7.41
N GLN A 76 -17.37 -21.21 6.22
CA GLN A 76 -15.97 -21.01 5.90
C GLN A 76 -15.33 -19.92 6.76
N TRP A 77 -16.05 -18.83 7.05
CA TRP A 77 -15.60 -17.79 7.98
C TRP A 77 -15.48 -18.30 9.42
N ALA A 78 -16.35 -19.21 9.85
CA ALA A 78 -16.27 -19.81 11.19
C ALA A 78 -15.09 -20.78 11.34
N GLU A 79 -14.64 -21.37 10.23
CA GLU A 79 -13.58 -22.39 10.21
C GLU A 79 -12.20 -21.86 9.81
N THR A 80 -12.13 -20.75 9.07
CA THR A 80 -10.85 -20.24 8.55
C THR A 80 -9.88 -19.88 9.69
N THR A 81 -8.66 -20.39 9.60
CA THR A 81 -7.56 -20.05 10.51
C THR A 81 -6.52 -19.14 9.87
N GLU A 82 -6.67 -18.86 8.57
CA GLU A 82 -5.83 -17.93 7.81
C GLU A 82 -6.49 -16.55 7.72
N GLY A 83 -5.66 -15.52 7.51
CA GLY A 83 -6.16 -14.17 7.27
C GLY A 83 -6.91 -14.09 5.93
N ALA A 84 -8.14 -13.57 5.95
CA ALA A 84 -9.01 -13.40 4.79
C ALA A 84 -9.61 -11.99 4.76
N PHE A 85 -10.10 -11.53 3.60
CA PHE A 85 -10.76 -10.23 3.47
C PHE A 85 -12.13 -10.32 2.77
N ALA A 86 -13.04 -9.41 3.14
CA ALA A 86 -14.33 -9.25 2.49
C ALA A 86 -14.40 -7.90 1.75
N ILE A 87 -15.04 -7.91 0.58
CA ILE A 87 -15.37 -6.68 -0.15
C ILE A 87 -16.76 -6.25 0.31
N TYR A 88 -16.86 -5.06 0.89
CA TYR A 88 -18.15 -4.48 1.25
C TYR A 88 -18.75 -3.73 0.05
N PRO A 89 -19.88 -4.19 -0.52
CA PRO A 89 -20.49 -3.50 -1.65
C PRO A 89 -21.31 -2.31 -1.15
N HIS A 90 -20.81 -1.10 -1.40
CA HIS A 90 -21.49 0.15 -1.00
C HIS A 90 -22.81 0.41 -1.74
N THR A 91 -23.13 -0.38 -2.77
CA THR A 91 -24.38 -0.29 -3.56
C THR A 91 -25.51 -1.16 -3.03
N SER A 92 -25.29 -1.89 -1.93
CA SER A 92 -26.23 -2.88 -1.38
C SER A 92 -26.86 -2.46 -0.05
N ILE A 93 -26.75 -1.18 0.30
CA ILE A 93 -27.32 -0.62 1.53
C ILE A 93 -28.54 0.20 1.13
N ASP A 94 -29.73 -0.32 1.39
CA ASP A 94 -30.91 0.52 1.50
C ASP A 94 -30.77 1.33 2.81
N GLY A 95 -30.79 2.65 2.68
CA GLY A 95 -30.64 3.59 3.80
C GLY A 95 -31.83 3.59 4.76
#